data_AF-A0A7C2AFL3-F1
#
_entry.id   AF-A0A7C2AFL3-F1
#
_cell.length_a   1.000
_cell.length_b   1.000
_cell.length_c   1.000
_cell.angle_alpha   90.00
_cell.angle_beta   90.00
_cell.angle_gamma   90.00
#
_symmetry.space_group_name_H-M   'P 1'
#
loop_
_entity.id
_entity.type
_entity.pdbx_description
1 polymer ?
#
loop_
_entity_poly.entity_id
_entity_poly.type
_entity_poly.pdbx_seq_one_letter_code
_entity_poly.pdbx_strand_id
1 'polypeptide(L)'
;MALIRLFNSKIESLNMYTIEYAQSVIDDVAHLRTYDRAKILDSIEVQLLHEPTQPTRNKKIIVGLVPAWEHVEPIWELRVGEYRVFYDVDEETSVVIIRAIRHKPSHKTTEEIL
;
A
#
# COMPACT_ATOMS: atom_id res chain seq x y z
N MET A 1 -18.71 23.97 20.16
CA MET A 1 -18.80 22.72 19.35
C MET A 1 -18.29 22.86 17.92
N ALA A 2 -18.43 23.99 17.22
CA ALA A 2 -17.93 24.14 15.84
C ALA A 2 -16.38 24.15 15.71
N LEU A 3 -15.68 24.76 16.67
CA LEU A 3 -14.21 24.84 16.68
C LEU A 3 -13.50 23.49 16.79
N ILE A 4 -14.03 22.56 17.59
CA ILE A 4 -13.47 21.20 17.73
C ILE A 4 -13.66 20.40 16.44
N ARG A 5 -14.78 20.57 15.75
CA ARG A 5 -15.05 19.91 14.45
C ARG A 5 -14.11 20.41 13.35
N LEU A 6 -13.88 21.72 13.27
CA LEU A 6 -12.93 22.31 12.31
C LEU A 6 -11.49 21.89 12.60
N PHE A 7 -11.10 21.81 13.88
CA PHE A 7 -9.77 21.35 14.27
C PHE A 7 -9.55 19.87 13.92
N ASN A 8 -10.49 18.98 14.28
CA ASN A 8 -10.38 17.55 13.96
C ASN A 8 -10.43 17.28 12.46
N SER A 9 -11.30 17.98 11.71
CA SER A 9 -11.33 17.87 10.24
C SER A 9 -10.02 18.34 9.60
N LYS A 10 -9.37 19.37 10.15
CA LYS A 10 -8.07 19.82 9.67
C LYS A 10 -6.94 18.85 10.04
N ILE A 11 -6.98 18.24 11.21
CA ILE A 11 -6.05 17.17 11.62
C ILE A 11 -6.23 15.92 10.74
N GLU A 12 -7.46 15.52 10.43
CA GLU A 12 -7.73 14.43 9.49
C GLU A 12 -7.17 14.71 8.10
N SER A 13 -7.27 15.97 7.62
CA SER A 13 -6.65 16.37 6.34
C SER A 13 -5.13 16.43 6.37
N LEU A 14 -4.52 16.63 7.55
CA LEU A 14 -3.06 16.66 7.73
C LEU A 14 -2.45 15.26 7.91
N ASN A 15 -3.28 14.27 8.28
CA ASN A 15 -2.87 12.88 8.44
C ASN A 15 -3.26 12.01 7.24
N MET A 16 -3.71 12.62 6.15
CA MET A 16 -4.14 11.90 4.96
C MET A 16 -2.99 11.81 3.96
N TYR A 17 -2.63 10.60 3.60
CA TYR A 17 -1.64 10.34 2.56
C TYR A 17 -2.28 10.38 1.18
N THR A 18 -1.56 10.89 0.19
CA THR A 18 -1.92 10.72 -1.21
C THR A 18 -1.43 9.35 -1.68
N ILE A 19 -2.29 8.58 -2.33
CA ILE A 19 -1.92 7.27 -2.88
C ILE A 19 -1.61 7.42 -4.36
N GLU A 20 -0.38 7.14 -4.74
CA GLU A 20 0.09 7.11 -6.11
C GLU A 20 0.39 5.67 -6.54
N TYR A 21 0.28 5.42 -7.84
CA TYR A 21 0.55 4.11 -8.43
C TYR A 21 1.69 4.24 -9.42
N ALA A 22 2.72 3.42 -9.27
CA ALA A 22 3.74 3.29 -10.30
C ALA A 22 3.11 2.78 -11.60
N GLN A 23 3.67 3.19 -12.74
CA GLN A 23 3.15 2.81 -14.06
C GLN A 23 3.03 1.28 -14.23
N SER A 24 3.97 0.52 -13.65
CA SER A 24 3.96 -0.96 -13.65
C SER A 24 2.71 -1.56 -13.00
N VAL A 25 2.08 -0.86 -12.06
CA VAL A 25 0.89 -1.37 -11.36
C VAL A 25 -0.34 -1.42 -12.26
N ILE A 26 -0.36 -0.64 -13.35
CA ILE A 26 -1.46 -0.70 -14.32
C ILE A 26 -1.55 -2.09 -14.92
N ASP A 27 -0.41 -2.68 -15.31
CA ASP A 27 -0.36 -4.03 -15.85
C ASP A 27 -0.72 -5.07 -14.77
N ASP A 28 -0.25 -4.88 -13.53
CA ASP A 28 -0.60 -5.78 -12.42
C ASP A 28 -2.12 -5.85 -12.22
N VAL A 29 -2.77 -4.69 -12.21
CA VAL A 29 -4.22 -4.55 -11.99
C VAL A 29 -5.03 -5.08 -13.17
N ALA A 30 -4.53 -4.89 -14.40
CA ALA A 30 -5.22 -5.33 -15.61
C ALA A 30 -5.49 -6.85 -15.62
N HIS A 31 -4.56 -7.64 -15.07
CA HIS A 31 -4.66 -9.10 -15.01
C HIS A 31 -5.50 -9.63 -13.84
N LEU A 32 -5.96 -8.75 -12.95
CA LEU A 32 -6.78 -9.15 -11.81
C LEU A 32 -8.24 -9.40 -12.21
N ARG A 33 -8.85 -10.42 -11.60
CA ARG A 33 -10.30 -10.60 -11.61
C ARG A 33 -10.95 -9.38 -10.95
N THR A 34 -12.15 -9.01 -11.41
CA THR A 34 -12.87 -7.83 -10.92
C THR A 34 -13.05 -7.83 -9.41
N TYR A 35 -13.37 -8.99 -8.82
CA TYR A 35 -13.53 -9.13 -7.38
C TYR A 35 -12.22 -8.88 -6.61
N ASP A 36 -11.12 -9.47 -7.06
CA ASP A 36 -9.82 -9.32 -6.42
C ASP A 36 -9.31 -7.88 -6.55
N ARG A 37 -9.54 -7.26 -7.71
CA ARG A 37 -9.22 -5.85 -7.96
C ARG A 37 -9.92 -4.91 -6.99
N ALA A 38 -11.25 -5.02 -6.86
CA ALA A 38 -12.02 -4.19 -5.94
C ALA A 38 -11.52 -4.37 -4.50
N LYS A 39 -11.35 -5.63 -4.07
CA LYS A 39 -10.86 -5.95 -2.73
C LYS A 39 -9.48 -5.37 -2.43
N ILE A 40 -8.57 -5.37 -3.41
CA ILE A 40 -7.22 -4.82 -3.25
C ILE A 40 -7.26 -3.30 -3.16
N LEU A 41 -7.98 -2.62 -4.06
CA LEU A 41 -8.10 -1.16 -4.05
C LEU A 41 -8.75 -0.68 -2.74
N ASP A 42 -9.85 -1.30 -2.31
CA ASP A 42 -10.50 -1.00 -1.03
C ASP A 42 -9.53 -1.19 0.15
N SER A 43 -8.74 -2.27 0.13
CA SER A 43 -7.77 -2.54 1.20
C SER A 43 -6.63 -1.52 1.22
N ILE A 44 -6.18 -1.06 0.05
CA ILE A 44 -5.16 0.00 -0.09
C ILE A 44 -5.68 1.28 0.55
N GLU A 45 -6.87 1.73 0.17
CA GLU A 45 -7.47 2.96 0.73
C GLU A 45 -7.65 2.84 2.24
N VAL A 46 -8.31 1.78 2.71
CA VAL A 46 -8.62 1.60 4.15
C VAL A 46 -7.36 1.51 5.01
N GLN A 47 -6.29 0.87 4.52
CA GLN A 47 -5.11 0.59 5.34
C GLN A 47 -4.01 1.64 5.21
N LEU A 48 -3.94 2.38 4.09
CA LEU A 48 -2.79 3.23 3.78
C LEU A 48 -3.11 4.72 3.76
N LEU A 49 -4.38 5.12 3.65
CA LEU A 49 -4.75 6.53 3.56
C LEU A 49 -4.40 7.33 4.83
N HIS A 50 -4.39 6.71 6.01
CA HIS A 50 -4.16 7.41 7.28
C HIS A 50 -2.95 6.90 8.06
N GLU A 51 -2.70 5.60 8.04
CA GLU A 51 -1.67 4.98 8.88
C GLU A 51 -0.80 4.00 8.07
N PRO A 52 -0.17 4.42 6.95
CA PRO A 52 0.54 3.51 6.06
C PRO A 52 1.77 2.87 6.72
N THR A 53 2.39 3.54 7.69
CA THR A 53 3.57 3.06 8.43
C THR A 53 3.24 2.38 9.75
N GLN A 54 1.96 2.26 10.14
CA GLN A 54 1.59 1.53 11.36
C GLN A 54 1.54 0.02 11.08
N PRO A 55 2.41 -0.81 11.69
CA PRO A 55 2.42 -2.24 11.44
C PRO A 55 1.11 -2.91 11.90
N THR A 56 0.61 -3.87 11.11
CA THR A 56 -0.55 -4.68 11.47
C THR A 56 -0.28 -6.15 11.16
N ARG A 57 -1.20 -7.06 11.50
CA ARG A 57 -1.11 -8.47 11.09
C ARG A 57 -0.98 -8.64 9.56
N ASN A 58 -1.48 -7.69 8.79
CA ASN A 58 -1.46 -7.73 7.33
C ASN A 58 -0.48 -6.73 6.72
N LYS A 59 0.22 -5.92 7.50
CA LYS A 59 1.06 -4.83 7.01
C LYS A 59 2.39 -4.81 7.73
N LYS A 60 3.49 -5.02 7.01
CA LYS A 60 4.83 -5.14 7.61
C LYS A 60 5.90 -4.62 6.68
N ILE A 61 7.05 -4.24 7.25
CA ILE A 61 8.28 -3.99 6.51
C ILE A 61 8.84 -5.33 6.00
N ILE A 62 9.33 -5.33 4.77
CA ILE A 62 10.15 -6.41 4.22
C ILE A 62 11.61 -5.98 4.29
N VAL A 63 12.45 -6.84 4.88
CA VAL A 63 13.89 -6.59 5.04
C VAL A 63 14.65 -7.49 4.07
N GLY A 64 15.69 -6.94 3.43
CA GLY A 64 16.59 -7.71 2.56
C GLY A 64 16.02 -8.02 1.18
N LEU A 65 14.98 -7.28 0.78
CA LEU A 65 14.39 -7.41 -0.54
C LEU A 65 15.09 -6.48 -1.53
N VAL A 66 15.49 -7.02 -2.68
CA VAL A 66 16.02 -6.25 -3.81
C VAL A 66 15.05 -6.40 -4.98
N PRO A 67 14.03 -5.53 -5.08
CA PRO A 67 13.08 -5.60 -6.18
C PRO A 67 13.72 -5.17 -7.51
N ALA A 68 13.10 -5.59 -8.61
CA ALA A 68 13.51 -5.18 -9.96
C ALA A 68 12.97 -3.79 -10.38
N TRP A 69 12.39 -3.03 -9.45
CA TRP A 69 11.87 -1.68 -9.65
C TRP A 69 12.52 -0.70 -8.69
N GLU A 70 12.41 0.59 -9.00
CA GLU A 70 12.84 1.67 -8.11
C GLU A 70 11.97 1.71 -6.86
N HIS A 71 12.62 1.79 -5.68
CA HIS A 71 11.96 1.85 -4.39
C HIS A 71 12.69 2.78 -3.41
N VAL A 72 11.97 3.17 -2.37
CA VAL A 72 12.50 3.90 -1.20
C VAL A 72 12.42 2.97 0.00
N GLU A 73 13.53 2.79 0.70
CA GLU A 73 13.56 1.99 1.93
C GLU A 73 12.86 2.73 3.09
N PRO A 74 12.16 2.02 3.98
CA PRO A 74 11.91 0.58 3.94
C PRO A 74 10.77 0.20 2.99
N ILE A 75 10.90 -0.94 2.31
CA ILE A 75 9.79 -1.50 1.52
C ILE A 75 8.72 -2.06 2.46
N TRP A 76 7.47 -1.67 2.24
CA TRP A 76 6.33 -2.22 2.95
C TRP A 76 5.57 -3.25 2.11
N GLU A 77 5.02 -4.25 2.79
CA GLU A 77 4.09 -5.23 2.23
C GLU A 77 2.73 -5.11 2.94
N LEU A 78 1.67 -4.91 2.17
CA LEU A 78 0.28 -5.11 2.58
C LEU A 78 -0.27 -6.42 1.99
N ARG A 79 -0.72 -7.31 2.86
CA ARG A 79 -1.37 -8.58 2.50
C ARG A 79 -2.87 -8.40 2.32
N VAL A 80 -3.35 -8.74 1.13
CA VAL A 80 -4.78 -8.79 0.80
C VAL A 80 -5.14 -10.19 0.30
N GLY A 81 -5.50 -11.09 1.22
CA GLY A 81 -5.72 -12.50 0.88
C GLY A 81 -4.47 -13.14 0.28
N GLU A 82 -4.59 -13.65 -0.94
CA GLU A 82 -3.47 -14.21 -1.70
C GLU A 82 -2.61 -13.16 -2.41
N TYR A 83 -2.95 -11.88 -2.35
CA TYR A 83 -2.18 -10.82 -2.99
C TYR A 83 -1.26 -10.12 -2.01
N ARG A 84 -0.16 -9.58 -2.53
CA ARG A 84 0.75 -8.68 -1.84
C ARG A 84 0.85 -7.38 -2.61
N VAL A 85 0.68 -6.28 -1.89
CA VAL A 85 0.88 -4.93 -2.38
C VAL A 85 2.17 -4.44 -1.77
N PHE A 86 3.15 -4.12 -2.62
CA PHE A 86 4.41 -3.52 -2.21
C PHE A 86 4.33 -2.03 -2.40
N TYR A 87 4.71 -1.27 -1.38
CA TYR A 87 4.64 0.18 -1.41
C TYR A 87 5.76 0.83 -0.61
N ASP A 88 6.04 2.06 -0.98
CA ASP A 88 6.93 2.96 -0.25
C ASP A 88 6.10 4.06 0.41
N VAL A 89 6.66 4.69 1.43
CA VAL A 89 6.07 5.87 2.07
C VAL A 89 7.09 6.99 2.08
N ASP A 90 6.70 8.13 1.51
CA ASP A 90 7.36 9.41 1.73
C ASP A 90 6.58 10.15 2.81
N GLU A 91 7.08 10.10 4.04
CA GLU A 91 6.46 10.75 5.20
C GLU A 91 6.61 12.29 5.15
N GLU A 92 7.60 12.83 4.43
CA GLU A 92 7.79 14.28 4.31
C GLU A 92 6.73 14.90 3.42
N THR A 93 6.37 14.22 2.33
CA THR A 93 5.34 14.68 1.39
C THR A 93 3.97 14.05 1.63
N SER A 94 3.86 13.13 2.60
CA SER A 94 2.64 12.35 2.87
C SER A 94 2.14 11.61 1.61
N VAL A 95 3.05 10.94 0.91
CA VAL A 95 2.74 10.14 -0.29
C VAL A 95 3.02 8.67 -0.04
N VAL A 96 2.06 7.82 -0.41
CA VAL A 96 2.22 6.37 -0.49
C VAL A 96 2.32 5.98 -1.95
N ILE A 97 3.43 5.36 -2.34
CA ILE A 97 3.64 4.94 -3.73
C ILE A 97 3.46 3.43 -3.81
N ILE A 98 2.38 2.98 -4.44
CA ILE A 98 2.17 1.57 -4.76
C ILE A 98 3.11 1.17 -5.90
N ARG A 99 4.05 0.28 -5.62
CA ARG A 99 5.10 -0.13 -6.57
C ARG A 99 4.74 -1.38 -7.36
N ALA A 100 4.08 -2.34 -6.71
CA ALA A 100 3.75 -3.62 -7.31
C ALA A 100 2.56 -4.28 -6.61
N ILE A 101 1.74 -5.00 -7.39
CA ILE A 101 0.71 -5.92 -6.89
C ILE A 101 1.00 -7.31 -7.43
N ARG A 102 1.17 -8.29 -6.54
CA ARG A 102 1.60 -9.64 -6.90
C ARG A 102 0.70 -10.70 -6.30
N HIS A 103 0.38 -11.71 -7.10
CA HIS A 103 -0.31 -12.91 -6.60
C HIS A 103 0.69 -13.84 -5.92
N LYS A 104 0.47 -14.09 -4.62
CA LYS A 104 1.27 -14.93 -3.73
C LYS A 104 0.39 -16.04 -3.10
N PRO A 105 0.11 -17.12 -3.85
CA PRO A 105 -0.55 -18.28 -3.27
C PRO A 105 0.35 -18.93 -2.21
N SER A 106 -0.23 -19.78 -1.36
CA SER A 106 0.45 -20.37 -0.20
C SER A 106 1.74 -21.14 -0.52
N HIS A 107 1.87 -21.67 -1.74
CA HIS A 107 3.01 -22.47 -2.18
C HIS A 107 4.17 -21.64 -2.78
N LYS A 108 4.01 -20.33 -2.94
CA LYS A 108 5.07 -19.45 -3.46
C LYS A 108 5.73 -18.63 -2.36
N THR A 109 7.04 -18.38 -2.46
CA THR A 109 7.75 -17.44 -1.58
C THR A 109 7.54 -16.00 -2.02
N THR A 110 8.08 -15.04 -1.27
CA THR A 110 8.01 -13.63 -1.69
C THR A 110 8.98 -13.39 -2.83
N GLU A 111 10.18 -13.99 -2.78
CA GLU A 111 11.21 -13.86 -3.82
C GLU A 111 10.74 -14.39 -5.18
N GLU A 112 9.93 -15.45 -5.20
CA GLU A 112 9.42 -16.05 -6.45
C GLU A 112 8.37 -15.21 -7.20
N ILE A 113 7.86 -14.14 -6.59
CA ILE A 113 6.79 -13.32 -7.16
C ILE A 113 7.23 -11.88 -7.46
N LEU A 114 8.50 -11.55 -7.30
CA LEU A 114 9.07 -10.22 -7.56
C LEU A 114 9.90 -10.24 -8.82
#